data_AF-W2D331-F1
#
_entry.id   AF-W2D331-F1
#
_cell.length_a   1.000
_cell.length_b   1.000
_cell.length_c   1.000
_cell.angle_alpha   90.00
_cell.angle_beta   90.00
_cell.angle_gamma   90.00
#
_symmetry.space_group_name_H-M   'P 1'
#
loop_
_entity.id
_entity.type
_entity.pdbx_description
1 polymer ?
#
loop_
_entity_poly.entity_id
_entity_poly.type
_entity_poly.pdbx_seq_one_letter_code
_entity_poly.pdbx_strand_id
1 'polypeptide(L)'
;MDTLDSTDLQILRALQENSQRTTKELAQCVNLSSTPVFERLKRLEKKGYIKKYVAVLDAEKLNQGFRVFCTVKMSRINREIASDFTRRIRAIPEVTECYNI
;
A
#
# COMPACT_ATOMS: atom_id res chain seq x y z
N MET A 1 16.83 -0.20 -15.55
CA MET A 1 16.12 0.07 -14.28
C MET A 1 16.29 1.54 -14.00
N ASP A 2 15.21 2.32 -13.99
CA ASP A 2 15.28 3.66 -13.43
C ASP A 2 15.52 3.53 -11.92
N THR A 3 16.69 3.94 -11.47
CA THR A 3 17.05 3.96 -10.06
C THR A 3 16.32 5.12 -9.39
N LEU A 4 15.58 4.81 -8.32
CA LEU A 4 15.08 5.83 -7.40
C LEU A 4 16.28 6.51 -6.75
N ASP A 5 16.28 7.84 -6.71
CA ASP A 5 17.30 8.58 -5.96
C ASP A 5 16.86 8.80 -4.49
N SER A 6 17.76 9.38 -3.69
CA SER A 6 17.50 9.64 -2.27
C SER A 6 16.30 10.57 -2.04
N THR A 7 16.10 11.55 -2.92
CA THR A 7 14.96 12.48 -2.87
C THR A 7 13.66 11.75 -3.13
N ASP A 8 13.60 10.89 -4.14
CA ASP A 8 12.42 10.08 -4.44
C ASP A 8 12.03 9.21 -3.23
N LEU A 9 13.02 8.56 -2.59
CA LEU A 9 12.79 7.75 -1.41
C LEU A 9 12.28 8.59 -0.22
N GLN A 10 12.77 9.82 -0.06
CA GLN A 10 12.27 10.74 0.98
C GLN A 10 10.83 11.17 0.71
N ILE A 11 10.48 11.50 -0.54
CA ILE A 11 9.09 11.82 -0.94
C ILE A 11 8.17 10.64 -0.64
N LEU A 12 8.56 9.42 -1.01
CA LEU A 12 7.76 8.22 -0.75
C LEU A 12 7.57 7.97 0.75
N ARG A 13 8.62 8.12 1.57
CA ARG A 13 8.51 8.01 3.03
C ARG A 13 7.56 9.05 3.62
N ALA A 14 7.67 10.30 3.17
CA ALA A 14 6.80 11.37 3.63
C ALA A 14 5.33 11.09 3.26
N LEU A 15 5.05 10.56 2.06
CA LEU A 15 3.69 10.21 1.65
C LEU A 15 3.12 8.98 2.35
N GLN A 16 3.97 8.00 2.69
CA GLN A 16 3.55 6.83 3.46
C GLN A 16 3.13 7.19 4.88
N GLU A 17 3.79 8.18 5.49
CA GLU A 17 3.41 8.69 6.81
C GLU A 17 2.15 9.58 6.73
N ASN A 18 2.11 10.49 5.76
CA ASN A 18 0.95 11.33 5.53
C ASN A 18 0.79 11.67 4.04
N SER A 19 -0.18 11.02 3.40
CA SER A 19 -0.47 11.22 1.98
C SER A 19 -1.16 12.55 1.66
N GLN A 20 -1.68 13.26 2.66
CA GLN A 20 -2.34 14.56 2.46
C GLN A 20 -1.36 15.73 2.40
N ARG A 21 -0.06 15.49 2.58
CA ARG A 21 0.97 16.53 2.45
C ARG A 21 0.90 17.17 1.08
N THR A 22 0.78 18.49 1.07
CA THR A 22 0.85 19.30 -0.14
C THR A 22 2.23 19.20 -0.76
N THR A 23 2.32 19.48 -2.06
CA THR A 23 3.61 19.54 -2.76
C THR A 23 4.55 20.56 -2.14
N LYS A 24 4.03 21.63 -1.53
CA LYS A 24 4.83 22.65 -0.82
C LYS A 24 5.46 22.07 0.44
N GLU A 25 4.71 21.31 1.24
CA GLU A 25 5.22 20.67 2.45
C GLU A 25 6.23 19.56 2.10
N LEU A 26 5.95 18.75 1.09
CA LEU A 26 6.91 17.75 0.59
C LEU A 26 8.22 18.41 0.13
N ALA A 27 8.13 19.56 -0.53
CA ALA A 27 9.28 20.32 -0.99
C ALA A 27 10.14 20.87 0.16
N GLN A 28 9.51 21.30 1.25
CA GLN A 28 10.21 21.64 2.49
C GLN A 28 10.92 20.42 3.09
N CYS A 29 10.28 19.25 3.12
CA CYS A 29 10.87 18.04 3.66
C CYS A 29 12.14 17.58 2.93
N VAL A 30 12.25 17.86 1.62
CA VAL A 30 13.38 17.44 0.78
C VAL A 30 14.30 18.58 0.34
N ASN A 31 14.12 19.78 0.90
CA ASN A 31 14.91 20.98 0.58
C ASN A 31 14.95 21.33 -0.92
N LEU A 32 13.80 21.25 -1.60
CA LEU A 32 13.65 21.62 -3.01
C LEU A 32 12.53 22.66 -3.19
N SER A 33 12.44 23.22 -4.39
CA SER A 33 11.26 24.01 -4.80
C SER A 33 10.09 23.08 -5.17
N SER A 34 8.87 23.62 -5.20
CA SER A 34 7.67 22.81 -5.42
C SER A 34 7.59 22.19 -6.82
N THR A 35 8.11 22.85 -7.85
CA THR A 35 8.08 22.36 -9.25
C THR A 35 8.81 21.02 -9.45
N PRO A 36 10.09 20.85 -9.07
CA PRO A 36 10.78 19.57 -9.24
C PRO A 36 10.16 18.45 -8.39
N VAL A 37 9.59 18.77 -7.22
CA VAL A 37 8.90 17.78 -6.38
C VAL A 37 7.59 17.33 -7.01
N PHE A 38 6.85 18.24 -7.63
CA PHE A 38 5.64 17.92 -8.38
C PHE A 38 5.92 16.96 -9.55
N GLU A 39 6.93 17.26 -10.37
CA GLU A 39 7.31 16.41 -11.50
C GLU A 39 7.78 15.03 -11.04
N ARG A 40 8.54 14.97 -9.95
CA ARG A 40 8.95 13.70 -9.32
C ARG A 40 7.75 12.90 -8.84
N LEU A 41 6.80 13.53 -8.17
CA LEU A 41 5.58 12.88 -7.68
C LEU A 41 4.78 12.27 -8.83
N LYS A 42 4.49 13.07 -9.87
CA LYS A 42 3.81 12.58 -11.09
C LYS A 42 4.55 11.41 -11.73
N ARG A 43 5.88 11.47 -11.78
CA ARG A 43 6.70 10.38 -12.32
C ARG A 43 6.59 9.12 -11.47
N LEU A 44 6.62 9.23 -10.14
CA LEU A 44 6.51 8.11 -9.21
C LEU A 44 5.14 7.42 -9.30
N GLU A 45 4.07 8.20 -9.47
CA GLU A 45 2.72 7.69 -9.74
C GLU A 45 2.64 7.00 -11.10
N LYS A 46 3.09 7.67 -12.17
CA LYS A 46 3.06 7.12 -13.54
C LYS A 46 3.84 5.83 -13.67
N LYS A 47 4.95 5.70 -12.95
CA LYS A 47 5.79 4.49 -12.92
C LYS A 47 5.26 3.39 -11.98
N GLY A 48 4.17 3.65 -11.25
CA GLY A 48 3.52 2.66 -10.38
C GLY A 48 4.26 2.40 -9.06
N TYR A 49 5.21 3.25 -8.67
CA TYR A 49 5.78 3.21 -7.32
C TYR A 49 4.71 3.57 -6.28
N ILE A 50 3.84 4.52 -6.61
CA ILE A 50 2.65 4.86 -5.84
C ILE A 50 1.45 4.19 -6.50
N LYS A 51 0.93 3.14 -5.86
CA LYS A 51 -0.18 2.34 -6.41
C LYS A 51 -1.56 2.93 -6.12
N LYS A 52 -1.73 3.56 -4.95
CA LYS A 52 -2.99 4.14 -4.49
C LYS A 52 -2.74 5.03 -3.28
N TYR A 53 -3.66 5.97 -3.06
CA TYR A 53 -3.81 6.71 -1.82
C TYR A 53 -5.07 6.21 -1.12
N VAL A 54 -4.97 5.94 0.19
CA VAL A 54 -6.08 5.36 0.96
C VAL A 54 -6.22 6.09 2.30
N ALA A 55 -7.45 6.22 2.76
CA ALA A 55 -7.73 6.57 4.14
C ALA A 55 -7.57 5.32 5.03
N VAL A 56 -6.86 5.45 6.14
CA VAL A 56 -6.80 4.42 7.18
C VAL A 56 -7.89 4.74 8.20
N LEU A 57 -8.84 3.83 8.37
CA LEU A 57 -9.98 4.01 9.25
C LEU A 57 -9.74 3.37 10.61
N ASP A 58 -10.38 3.94 11.63
CA ASP A 58 -10.38 3.43 12.99
C ASP A 58 -11.37 2.25 13.08
N ALA A 59 -10.85 1.03 13.24
CA ALA A 59 -11.65 -0.19 13.25
C ALA A 59 -12.56 -0.29 14.49
N GLU A 60 -12.14 0.22 15.65
CA GLU A 60 -12.92 0.20 16.89
C GLU A 60 -14.19 1.05 16.76
N LYS A 61 -14.04 2.25 16.19
CA LYS A 61 -15.17 3.16 15.93
C LYS A 61 -16.16 2.62 14.89
N LEU A 62 -15.75 1.63 14.10
CA LEU A 62 -16.58 0.96 13.10
C LEU A 62 -17.14 -0.39 13.60
N ASN A 63 -16.96 -0.75 14.87
CA ASN A 63 -17.32 -2.06 15.42
C ASN A 63 -16.64 -3.23 14.68
N GLN A 64 -15.44 -3.01 14.15
CA GLN A 64 -14.59 -3.99 13.46
C GLN A 64 -13.25 -4.21 14.19
N GLY A 65 -13.18 -3.89 15.48
CA GLY A 65 -11.97 -4.02 16.30
C GLY A 65 -11.49 -5.46 16.52
N PHE A 66 -12.41 -6.43 16.42
CA PHE A 66 -12.08 -7.85 16.59
C PHE A 66 -11.37 -8.42 15.36
N ARG A 67 -10.11 -8.82 15.51
CA ARG A 67 -9.29 -9.43 14.46
C ARG A 67 -8.80 -10.82 14.90
N VAL A 68 -8.83 -11.77 13.97
CA VAL A 68 -8.36 -13.15 14.20
C VAL A 68 -7.34 -13.52 13.12
N PHE A 69 -6.29 -14.24 13.52
CA PHE A 69 -5.37 -14.89 12.60
C PHE A 69 -5.76 -16.35 12.44
N CYS A 70 -6.15 -16.74 11.22
CA CYS A 70 -6.53 -18.11 10.90
C CYS A 70 -5.38 -18.81 10.16
N THR A 71 -4.92 -19.94 10.68
CA THR A 71 -3.99 -20.82 9.97
C THR A 71 -4.77 -21.94 9.30
N VAL A 72 -4.63 -22.08 7.98
CA VAL A 72 -5.32 -23.10 7.20
C VAL A 72 -4.31 -24.13 6.70
N LYS A 73 -4.48 -25.39 7.09
CA LYS A 73 -3.69 -26.51 6.57
C LYS A 73 -4.48 -27.25 5.50
N MET A 74 -3.95 -27.29 4.28
CA MET A 74 -4.57 -28.03 3.18
C MET A 74 -3.99 -29.45 3.10
N SER A 75 -4.86 -30.46 2.99
CA SER A 75 -4.44 -31.86 2.84
C SER A 75 -3.83 -32.16 1.47
N ARG A 76 -4.18 -31.36 0.45
CA ARG A 76 -3.64 -31.40 -0.90
C ARG A 76 -3.48 -29.97 -1.41
N ILE A 77 -2.36 -29.68 -2.03
CA ILE A 77 -2.11 -28.40 -2.69
C ILE A 77 -1.62 -28.66 -4.11
N ASN A 78 -2.43 -28.25 -5.08
CA ASN A 78 -2.04 -28.16 -6.47
C ASN A 78 -2.46 -26.78 -6.99
N ARG A 79 -2.06 -26.42 -8.22
CA ARG A 79 -2.31 -25.09 -8.77
C ARG A 79 -3.80 -24.73 -8.82
N GLU A 80 -4.65 -25.69 -9.19
CA GLU A 80 -6.10 -25.51 -9.31
C GLU A 80 -6.74 -25.30 -7.94
N ILE A 81 -6.43 -26.17 -6.98
CA ILE A 81 -6.92 -26.11 -5.60
C ILE A 81 -6.50 -24.80 -4.93
N ALA A 82 -5.23 -24.40 -5.07
CA ALA A 82 -4.72 -23.15 -4.49
C ALA A 82 -5.39 -21.92 -5.12
N SER A 83 -5.60 -21.92 -6.44
CA SER A 83 -6.29 -20.82 -7.13
C SER A 83 -7.75 -20.72 -6.72
N ASP A 84 -8.43 -21.86 -6.60
CA ASP A 84 -9.84 -21.91 -6.18
C ASP A 84 -10.01 -21.47 -4.72
N PHE A 85 -9.11 -21.90 -3.84
CA PHE A 85 -9.07 -21.44 -2.46
C PHE A 85 -8.87 -19.93 -2.39
N THR A 86 -7.86 -19.40 -3.09
CA THR A 86 -7.58 -17.96 -3.12
C THR A 86 -8.76 -17.16 -3.66
N ARG A 87 -9.44 -17.66 -4.70
CA ARG A 87 -10.65 -17.03 -5.26
C ARG A 87 -11.76 -16.95 -4.22
N ARG A 88 -12.02 -18.03 -3.49
CA ARG A 88 -13.07 -18.08 -2.45
C ARG A 88 -12.73 -17.17 -1.28
N ILE A 89 -11.49 -17.19 -0.80
CA ILE A 89 -11.03 -16.37 0.33
C ILE A 89 -11.13 -14.88 0.00
N ARG A 90 -10.74 -14.46 -1.21
CA ARG A 90 -10.87 -13.06 -1.66
C ARG A 90 -12.31 -12.55 -1.76
N ALA A 91 -13.28 -13.45 -1.88
CA ALA A 91 -14.69 -13.09 -1.95
C ALA A 91 -15.33 -12.86 -0.57
N ILE A 92 -14.62 -13.18 0.52
CA ILE A 92 -15.08 -12.99 1.89
C ILE A 92 -14.65 -11.57 2.34
N PRO A 93 -15.58 -10.62 2.52
CA PRO A 93 -15.25 -9.23 2.84
C PRO A 93 -14.45 -9.05 4.14
N GLU A 94 -14.63 -9.95 5.09
CA GLU A 94 -13.95 -9.95 6.38
C GLU A 94 -12.48 -10.38 6.26
N VAL A 95 -12.09 -11.04 5.16
CA VAL A 95 -10.69 -11.41 4.94
C VAL A 95 -9.94 -10.22 4.34
N THR A 96 -9.18 -9.55 5.20
CA THR A 96 -8.35 -8.40 4.81
C THR A 96 -7.03 -8.80 4.17
N GLU A 97 -6.43 -9.91 4.62
CA GLU A 97 -5.12 -10.38 4.18
C GLU A 97 -5.05 -11.91 4.15
N CYS A 98 -4.34 -12.48 3.17
CA CYS A 98 -4.11 -13.92 3.04
C CYS A 98 -2.72 -14.17 2.48
N TYR A 99 -1.92 -14.94 3.19
CA TYR A 99 -0.53 -15.27 2.83
C TYR A 99 -0.35 -16.77 2.71
N ASN A 100 0.51 -17.19 1.77
CA ASN A 100 0.99 -18.56 1.67
C ASN A 100 2.35 -18.62 2.37
N ILE A 101 2.49 -19.50 3.37
CA ILE A 101 3.69 -19.64 4.22
C ILE A 101 4.38 -20.96 3.88
#